data_AF-A0A0F9BI63-F1
#
_entry.id   AF-A0A0F9BI63-F1
#
_cell.length_a   1.000
_cell.length_b   1.000
_cell.length_c   1.000
_cell.angle_alpha   90.00
_cell.angle_beta   90.00
_cell.angle_gamma   90.00
#
_symmetry.space_group_name_H-M   'P 1'
#
loop_
_entity.id
_entity.type
_entity.pdbx_description
1 polymer ?
#
loop_
_entity_poly.entity_id
_entity_poly.type
_entity_poly.pdbx_seq_one_letter_code
_entity_poly.pdbx_strand_id
1 'polypeptide(L)' 'MEAFHSYRPPVMGTTHVVCAGHYLAAAAGYRILEQGGNAVDAGVAAGI' A
#
# COMPACT_ATOMS: atom_id res chain seq x y z
N MET A 1 21.86 -4.01 -11.77
CA MET A 1 20.74 -3.57 -10.91
C MET A 1 21.33 -2.66 -9.86
N GLU A 2 21.09 -1.35 -9.98
CA GLU A 2 21.64 -0.35 -9.06
C GLU A 2 20.99 -0.53 -7.67
N ALA A 3 21.78 -0.52 -6.61
CA ALA A 3 21.26 -0.56 -5.25
C ALA A 3 20.84 0.86 -4.85
N PHE A 4 19.55 1.09 -4.64
CA PHE A 4 19.05 2.35 -4.09
C PHE A 4 19.56 2.52 -2.66
N HIS A 5 20.59 3.36 -2.48
CA HIS A 5 21.15 3.68 -1.16
C HIS A 5 20.24 4.68 -0.45
N SER A 6 19.46 4.19 0.52
CA SER A 6 18.61 5.00 1.39
C SER A 6 18.51 4.33 2.76
N TYR A 7 18.36 5.12 3.83
CA TYR A 7 18.03 4.61 5.17
C TYR A 7 16.60 4.06 5.27
N ARG A 8 15.80 4.22 4.20
CA ARG A 8 14.49 3.62 4.04
C ARG A 8 14.49 2.78 2.76
N PRO A 9 14.67 1.45 2.86
CA PRO A 9 14.63 0.59 1.69
C PRO A 9 13.23 0.65 1.03
N PRO A 10 13.15 0.41 -0.30
CA PRO A 10 11.87 0.34 -0.99
C PRO A 10 11.02 -0.80 -0.43
N VAL A 11 9.73 -0.54 -0.25
CA VAL A 11 8.75 -1.55 0.15
C VAL A 11 8.16 -2.15 -1.12
N MET A 12 8.20 -3.47 -1.22
CA MET A 12 7.66 -4.24 -2.35
C MET A 12 6.73 -5.32 -1.81
N GLY A 13 5.62 -5.54 -2.49
CA GLY A 13 4.67 -6.63 -2.21
C GLY A 13 4.48 -7.47 -3.46
N THR A 14 4.32 -8.78 -3.29
CA THR A 14 4.04 -9.72 -4.38
C THR A 14 2.55 -9.80 -4.72
N THR A 15 1.69 -9.48 -3.75
CA THR A 15 0.23 -9.49 -3.87
C THR A 15 -0.36 -8.09 -3.73
N HIS A 16 -0.03 -7.40 -2.64
CA HIS A 16 -0.65 -6.14 -2.25
C HIS A 16 0.39 -5.14 -1.76
N VAL A 17 0.22 -3.86 -2.15
CA VAL A 17 0.99 -2.73 -1.63
C VAL A 17 0.05 -1.53 -1.54
N VAL A 18 0.05 -0.84 -0.40
CA VAL A 18 -0.70 0.41 -0.19
C VAL A 18 0.21 1.42 0.51
N CYS A 19 0.14 2.68 0.07
CA CYS A 19 0.85 3.80 0.68
C CYS A 19 -0.16 4.92 0.95
N ALA A 20 -0.12 5.50 2.14
CA ALA A 20 -0.94 6.65 2.52
C ALA A 20 -0.20 7.52 3.55
N GLY A 21 -0.60 8.78 3.68
CA GLY A 21 -0.04 9.71 4.67
C GLY A 21 -0.34 9.32 6.12
N HIS A 22 -1.42 8.57 6.35
CA HIS A 22 -1.79 8.05 7.66
C HIS A 22 -1.74 6.51 7.66
N TYR A 23 -1.10 5.91 8.66
CA TYR A 23 -0.89 4.45 8.71
C TYR A 23 -2.22 3.68 8.79
N LEU A 24 -3.24 4.21 9.47
CA LEU A 24 -4.57 3.59 9.50
C LEU A 24 -5.26 3.62 8.12
N ALA A 25 -5.02 4.65 7.32
CA ALA A 25 -5.57 4.73 5.97
C ALA A 25 -4.90 3.71 5.05
N ALA A 26 -3.58 3.53 5.16
CA ALA A 26 -2.86 2.46 4.47
C ALA A 26 -3.39 1.08 4.89
N ALA A 27 -3.64 0.86 6.20
CA ALA A 27 -4.24 -0.37 6.70
C ALA A 27 -5.67 -0.61 6.19
N ALA A 28 -6.48 0.45 6.08
CA ALA A 28 -7.84 0.38 5.53
C ALA A 28 -7.82 -0.07 4.06
N GLY A 29 -7.01 0.58 3.23
CA GLY A 29 -6.82 0.17 1.83
C GLY A 29 -6.26 -1.25 1.70
N TYR A 30 -5.31 -1.63 2.55
CA TYR A 30 -4.75 -2.98 2.55
C TYR A 30 -5.81 -4.05 2.87
N ARG A 31 -6.72 -3.78 3.82
CA ARG A 31 -7.82 -4.72 4.13
C ARG A 31 -8.79 -4.91 2.97
N ILE A 32 -9.04 -3.89 2.15
CA ILE A 32 -9.89 -4.03 0.96
C ILE A 32 -9.25 -4.95 -0.08
N LEU A 33 -7.93 -4.82 -0.28
CA LEU A 33 -7.19 -5.72 -1.16
C LEU A 33 -7.25 -7.18 -0.65
N GLU A 34 -7.06 -7.41 0.65
CA GLU A 34 -7.19 -8.74 1.27
C GLU A 34 -8.61 -9.32 1.14
N GLN A 35 -9.63 -8.48 0.98
CA GLN A 35 -11.02 -8.89 0.75
C GLN A 35 -11.34 -9.11 -0.73
N GLY A 36 -10.37 -9.00 -1.63
CA GLY A 36 -10.53 -9.20 -3.07
C GLY A 36 -10.93 -7.94 -3.85
N GLY A 37 -10.89 -6.76 -3.22
CA GLY A 37 -11.07 -5.48 -3.90
C GLY A 37 -9.89 -5.15 -4.80
N ASN A 38 -10.12 -4.31 -5.80
CA ASN A 38 -9.07 -3.87 -6.72
C ASN A 38 -8.31 -2.63 -6.17
N ALA A 39 -7.30 -2.16 -6.91
CA ALA A 39 -6.50 -1.01 -6.52
C ALA A 39 -7.30 0.31 -6.38
N VAL A 40 -8.37 0.47 -7.15
CA VAL A 40 -9.28 1.64 -7.05
C VAL A 40 -10.09 1.56 -5.76
N ASP A 41 -10.67 0.39 -5.45
CA ASP A 41 -11.43 0.17 -4.21
C ASP A 41 -10.55 0.44 -2.97
N ALA A 42 -9.30 -0.05 -3.01
CA ALA A 42 -8.31 0.19 -1.97
C ALA A 42 -7.92 1.67 -1.85
N GLY A 43 -7.82 2.38 -2.98
CA GLY A 43 -7.57 3.82 -3.02
C GLY A 43 -8.72 4.63 -2.40
N VAL A 44 -9.97 4.25 -2.66
CA VAL A 44 -11.16 4.87 -2.04
C VAL A 44 -11.16 4.65 -0.53
N ALA A 45 -10.90 3.43 -0.06
CA ALA A 45 -10.84 3.12 1.36
C ALA A 45 -9.67 3.78 2.11
N ALA A 46 -8.57 4.07 1.43
CA ALA A 46 -7.44 4.82 1.99
C ALA A 46 -7.62 6.36 1.90
N GLY A 47 -8.62 6.84 1.16
CA GLY A 47 -8.86 8.26 0.92
C GLY A 47 -10.01 8.88 1.72
N ILE A 48 -10.74 8.08 2.50
CA ILE A 48 -11.82 8.50 3.40
C ILE A 48 -11.37 8.40 4.86
#